data_AF-A0A5E9AC75-F1
#
_entry.id   AF-A0A5E9AC75-F1
#
_cell.length_a   1.000
_cell.length_b   1.000
_cell.length_c   1.000
_cell.angle_alpha   90.00
_cell.angle_beta   90.00
_cell.angle_gamma   90.00
#
_symmetry.space_group_name_H-M   'P 1'
#
loop_
_entity.id
_entity.type
_entity.pdbx_description
1 polymer ?
#
loop_
_entity_poly.entity_id
_entity_poly.type
_entity_poly.pdbx_seq_one_letter_code
_entity_poly.pdbx_strand_id
1 'polypeptide(L)'
;MQIDDGVRRQVGKSLFDDTINYRNFPGEGEFDVVEIIKIVAGKGNLRHVGPEVFSLEADALSATEAGKRSGDTSRKVLAEAGVKLASR
;
A
#
# COMPACT_ATOMS: atom_id res chain seq x y z
N MET A 1 -2.49 8.71 6.30
CA MET A 1 -1.74 8.36 5.08
C MET A 1 -2.40 7.14 4.49
N GLN A 2 -2.66 7.13 3.20
CA GLN A 2 -3.04 5.91 2.49
C GLN A 2 -1.80 5.34 1.80
N ILE A 3 -1.69 4.01 1.74
CA ILE A 3 -0.56 3.32 1.13
C ILE A 3 -1.03 2.31 0.09
N ASP A 4 -0.28 2.26 -1.00
CA ASP A 4 -0.33 1.29 -2.07
C ASP A 4 1.10 1.01 -2.53
N ASP A 5 1.23 0.24 -3.59
CA ASP A 5 2.47 0.06 -4.32
C ASP A 5 2.17 0.05 -5.82
N GLY A 6 3.20 -0.02 -6.63
CA GLY A 6 3.07 -0.09 -8.07
C GLY A 6 4.39 -0.45 -8.75
N VAL A 7 4.29 -0.85 -10.00
CA VAL A 7 5.48 -1.09 -10.83
C VAL A 7 6.18 0.21 -11.21
N ARG A 8 7.47 0.14 -11.54
CA ARG A 8 8.29 1.32 -11.84
C ARG A 8 7.94 1.99 -13.17
N ARG A 9 7.37 1.24 -14.11
CA ARG A 9 7.07 1.69 -15.47
C ARG A 9 5.57 1.68 -15.70
N GLN A 10 5.08 2.68 -16.43
CA GLN A 10 3.66 2.78 -16.74
C GLN A 10 3.17 1.50 -17.46
N VAL A 11 2.06 0.93 -17.02
CA VAL A 11 1.47 -0.30 -17.60
C VAL A 11 0.35 0.04 -18.56
N GLY A 12 -0.57 0.87 -18.11
CA GLY A 12 -1.72 1.37 -18.83
C GLY A 12 -1.36 2.48 -19.82
N LYS A 13 -2.40 3.10 -20.37
CA LYS A 13 -2.26 4.14 -21.40
C LYS A 13 -1.91 5.51 -20.82
N SER A 14 -2.07 5.69 -19.51
CA SER A 14 -1.80 6.94 -18.80
C SER A 14 -1.56 6.71 -17.31
N LEU A 15 -1.05 7.72 -16.62
CA LEU A 15 -0.95 7.71 -15.15
C LEU A 15 -2.32 7.54 -14.47
N PHE A 16 -3.39 8.07 -15.07
CA PHE A 16 -4.73 7.88 -14.53
C PHE A 16 -5.11 6.40 -14.59
N ASP A 17 -4.91 5.76 -15.74
CA ASP A 17 -5.17 4.35 -15.96
C ASP A 17 -4.42 3.47 -14.93
N ASP A 18 -3.13 3.76 -14.72
CA ASP A 18 -2.31 3.06 -13.72
C ASP A 18 -2.82 3.20 -12.29
N THR A 19 -3.21 4.42 -11.92
CA THR A 19 -3.64 4.71 -10.54
C THR A 19 -5.03 4.18 -10.21
N ILE A 20 -5.84 3.77 -11.19
CA ILE A 20 -7.17 3.18 -10.93
C ILE A 20 -7.25 1.68 -11.25
N ASN A 21 -6.36 1.14 -12.08
CA ASN A 21 -6.44 -0.26 -12.54
C ASN A 21 -5.24 -1.12 -12.12
N TYR A 22 -4.08 -0.53 -11.83
CA TYR A 22 -2.81 -1.27 -11.75
C TYR A 22 -1.99 -1.02 -10.48
N ARG A 23 -2.61 -0.55 -9.39
CA ARG A 23 -1.92 -0.53 -8.08
C ARG A 23 -1.66 -1.95 -7.57
N ASN A 24 -0.56 -2.13 -6.86
CA ASN A 24 -0.27 -3.34 -6.10
C ASN A 24 -0.58 -3.13 -4.61
N PHE A 25 -0.69 -4.22 -3.86
CA PHE A 25 -0.76 -4.12 -2.41
C PHE A 25 0.57 -3.61 -1.84
N PRO A 26 0.57 -2.93 -0.68
CA PRO A 26 1.78 -2.33 -0.12
C PRO A 26 2.97 -3.30 0.01
N GLY A 27 4.11 -2.97 -0.59
CA GLY A 27 5.32 -3.80 -0.54
C GLY A 27 5.34 -4.98 -1.51
N GLU A 28 4.37 -5.07 -2.43
CA GLU A 28 4.33 -6.07 -3.51
C GLU A 28 4.67 -5.47 -4.89
N GLY A 29 4.97 -4.17 -4.95
CA GLY A 29 5.41 -3.49 -6.17
C GLY A 29 6.90 -3.14 -6.13
N GLU A 30 7.26 -2.06 -6.82
CA GLU A 30 8.63 -1.57 -6.98
C GLU A 30 8.87 -0.23 -6.29
N PHE A 31 7.88 0.35 -5.63
CA PHE A 31 8.08 1.58 -4.87
C PHE A 31 8.82 1.26 -3.57
N ASP A 32 9.64 2.21 -3.09
CA ASP A 32 10.26 2.11 -1.77
C ASP A 32 9.28 2.54 -0.67
N VAL A 33 8.16 1.82 -0.56
CA VAL A 33 7.05 2.16 0.35
C VAL A 33 7.53 2.20 1.80
N VAL A 34 8.45 1.31 2.18
CA VAL A 34 9.01 1.26 3.55
C VAL A 34 9.80 2.54 3.86
N GLU A 35 10.67 3.00 2.96
CA GLU A 35 11.43 4.23 3.18
C GLU A 35 10.52 5.47 3.18
N ILE A 36 9.51 5.52 2.29
CA ILE A 36 8.51 6.59 2.29
C ILE A 36 7.79 6.65 3.66
N ILE A 37 7.35 5.51 4.18
CA ILE A 37 6.70 5.43 5.49
C ILE A 37 7.65 5.90 6.60
N LYS A 38 8.92 5.46 6.62
CA LYS A 38 9.92 5.90 7.60
C LYS A 38 10.09 7.42 7.59
N ILE A 39 10.24 8.02 6.42
CA ILE A 39 10.39 9.47 6.26
C ILE A 39 9.17 10.20 6.80
N VAL A 40 7.96 9.75 6.46
CA VAL A 40 6.71 10.37 6.92
C VAL A 40 6.53 10.19 8.44
N ALA A 41 6.79 8.99 8.97
CA ALA A 41 6.71 8.70 10.39
C ALA A 41 7.71 9.54 11.21
N GLY A 42 8.94 9.73 10.71
CA GLY A 42 9.99 10.55 11.32
C GLY A 42 9.61 12.03 11.49
N LYS A 43 8.61 12.52 10.75
CA LYS A 43 8.05 13.88 10.94
C LYS A 43 7.11 14.00 12.15
N GLY A 44 6.85 12.91 12.87
CA GLY A 44 6.20 12.91 14.19
C GLY A 44 4.68 13.03 14.21
N ASN A 45 4.00 13.02 13.06
CA ASN A 45 2.54 13.25 12.99
C ASN A 45 1.74 12.14 12.27
N LEU A 46 2.32 10.95 12.13
CA LEU A 46 1.66 9.81 11.47
C LEU A 46 0.71 9.09 12.45
N ARG A 47 -0.56 9.53 12.51
CA ARG A 47 -1.58 8.98 13.44
C ARG A 47 -2.40 7.83 12.86
N HIS A 48 -2.65 7.84 11.56
CA HIS A 48 -3.47 6.85 10.86
C HIS A 48 -2.82 6.46 9.54
N VAL A 49 -2.69 5.15 9.31
CA VAL A 49 -2.19 4.56 8.07
C VAL A 49 -3.08 3.38 7.69
N GLY A 50 -3.43 3.29 6.41
CA GLY A 50 -4.22 2.18 5.88
C GLY A 50 -3.95 1.94 4.40
N PRO A 51 -4.28 0.75 3.88
CA PRO A 51 -4.16 0.47 2.46
C PRO A 51 -5.25 1.20 1.66
N GLU A 52 -4.89 1.72 0.48
CA GLU A 52 -5.84 2.19 -0.54
C GLU A 52 -5.41 1.65 -1.90
N VAL A 53 -6.01 0.54 -2.33
CA VAL A 53 -5.61 -0.17 -3.55
C VAL A 53 -6.81 -0.20 -4.50
N PHE A 54 -6.65 0.44 -5.66
CA PHE A 54 -7.53 0.31 -6.82
C PHE A 54 -6.82 -0.53 -7.88
N SER A 55 -7.27 -1.78 -8.06
CA SER A 55 -6.65 -2.64 -9.06
C SER A 55 -7.57 -3.74 -9.56
N LEU A 56 -7.39 -4.09 -10.83
CA LEU A 56 -8.07 -5.23 -11.44
C LEU A 56 -7.71 -6.56 -10.75
N GLU A 57 -6.50 -6.65 -10.21
CA GLU A 57 -6.07 -7.81 -9.42
C GLU A 57 -6.87 -7.91 -8.11
N ALA A 58 -7.03 -6.81 -7.38
CA ALA A 58 -7.81 -6.78 -6.15
C ALA A 58 -9.30 -7.04 -6.41
N ASP A 59 -9.84 -6.49 -7.50
CA ASP A 59 -11.24 -6.69 -7.91
C ASP A 59 -11.54 -8.15 -8.29
N ALA A 60 -10.53 -8.92 -8.70
CA ALA A 60 -10.67 -10.33 -9.02
C ALA A 60 -10.69 -11.25 -7.78
N LEU A 61 -10.35 -10.74 -6.60
CA LEU A 61 -10.35 -11.49 -5.34
C LEU A 61 -11.74 -11.46 -4.68
N SER A 62 -12.03 -12.46 -3.84
CA SER A 62 -13.16 -12.31 -2.91
C SER A 62 -12.87 -11.19 -1.90
N ALA A 63 -13.92 -10.56 -1.35
CA ALA A 63 -13.77 -9.52 -0.35
C ALA A 63 -12.94 -9.97 0.88
N THR A 64 -13.07 -11.23 1.28
CA THR A 64 -12.29 -11.80 2.39
C THR A 64 -10.80 -11.92 2.04
N GLU A 65 -10.48 -12.37 0.83
CA GLU A 65 -9.09 -12.49 0.37
C GLU A 65 -8.44 -11.12 0.18
N ALA A 66 -9.15 -10.18 -0.45
CA ALA A 66 -8.70 -8.81 -0.60
C ALA A 66 -8.47 -8.15 0.77
N GLY A 67 -9.39 -8.31 1.72
CA GLY A 67 -9.25 -7.80 3.08
C GLY A 67 -8.07 -8.43 3.84
N LYS A 68 -7.87 -9.74 3.69
CA LYS A 68 -6.72 -10.45 4.28
C LYS A 68 -5.40 -9.93 3.71
N ARG A 69 -5.26 -9.92 2.38
CA ARG A 69 -4.04 -9.47 1.70
C ARG A 69 -3.73 -8.01 2.00
N SER A 70 -4.74 -7.14 1.98
CA SER A 70 -4.61 -5.72 2.38
C SER A 70 -4.09 -5.58 3.80
N GLY A 71 -4.64 -6.34 4.74
CA GLY A 71 -4.22 -6.30 6.14
C GLY A 71 -2.80 -6.82 6.35
N ASP A 72 -2.46 -7.95 5.74
CA ASP A 72 -1.15 -8.61 5.92
C ASP A 72 -0.01 -7.78 5.33
N THR A 73 -0.18 -7.30 4.09
CA THR A 73 0.81 -6.45 3.40
C THR A 73 1.02 -5.12 4.12
N SER A 74 -0.06 -4.44 4.53
CA SER A 74 0.02 -3.19 5.29
C SER A 74 0.75 -3.37 6.63
N ARG A 75 0.41 -4.42 7.40
CA ARG A 75 1.07 -4.70 8.67
C ARG A 75 2.56 -4.99 8.48
N LYS A 76 2.91 -5.72 7.43
CA LYS A 76 4.30 -6.03 7.09
C LYS A 76 5.12 -4.77 6.83
N VAL A 77 4.71 -3.92 5.89
CA VAL A 77 5.49 -2.71 5.54
C VAL A 77 5.53 -1.69 6.70
N LEU A 78 4.48 -1.60 7.51
CA LEU A 78 4.47 -0.75 8.71
C LEU A 78 5.45 -1.25 9.77
N ALA A 79 5.51 -2.57 9.99
CA ALA A 79 6.47 -3.18 10.90
C ALA A 79 7.92 -2.97 10.43
N GLU A 80 8.18 -3.17 9.13
CA GLU A 80 9.50 -2.92 8.52
C GLU A 80 9.92 -1.44 8.58
N ALA A 81 8.96 -0.53 8.52
CA ALA A 81 9.18 0.90 8.71
C ALA A 81 9.36 1.32 10.19
N GLY A 82 9.23 0.39 11.14
CA GLY A 82 9.34 0.68 12.58
C GLY A 82 8.14 1.44 13.15
N VAL A 83 7.00 1.48 12.44
CA VAL A 83 5.77 2.13 12.91
C VAL A 83 5.07 1.19 13.90
N LYS A 84 4.93 1.64 15.15
CA LYS A 84 4.16 0.91 16.16
C LYS A 84 2.67 0.99 15.82
N LEU A 85 2.05 -0.15 15.55
CA LEU A 85 0.60 -0.23 15.42
C LEU A 85 -0.04 0.06 16.78
N ALA A 86 -1.12 0.83 16.79
CA ALA A 86 -1.92 0.99 18.00
C ALA A 86 -2.43 -0.39 18.45
N SER A 87 -2.17 -0.76 19.71
CA SER A 87 -2.82 -1.91 20.34
C SER A 87 -4.32 -1.67 20.34
N ARG A 88 -5.08 -2.64 19.80
CA ARG A 88 -6.54 -2.64 19.86
C ARG A 88 -7.03 -2.87 21.29
#